data_AF-A0AAV0XN93-F1
#
_entry.id   AF-A0AAV0XN93-F1
#
_cell.length_a   1.000
_cell.length_b   1.000
_cell.length_c   1.000
_cell.angle_alpha   90.00
_cell.angle_beta   90.00
_cell.angle_gamma   90.00
#
_symmetry.space_group_name_H-M   'P 1'
#
loop_
_entity.id
_entity.type
_entity.pdbx_description
1 polymer ?
#
loop_
_entity_poly.entity_id
_entity_poly.type
_entity_poly.pdbx_seq_one_letter_code
_entity_poly.pdbx_strand_id
1 'polypeptide(L)' 'MNVNDKNMLWESINIPKKYNEQLPVSLAKKRDLMNLIKKGVIPQDYFSFFDNLPSANGIRDQALWNLDDEQETLDEH' A
#
# COMPACT_ATOMS: atom_id res chain seq x y z
N MET A 1 31.74 -11.27 34.29
CA MET A 1 30.63 -11.42 33.32
C MET A 1 29.79 -10.16 33.43
N ASN A 2 29.82 -9.27 32.43
CA ASN A 2 28.99 -8.07 32.42
C ASN A 2 28.27 -8.02 31.08
N VAL A 3 27.07 -8.60 31.05
CA VAL A 3 26.19 -8.58 29.88
C VAL A 3 25.40 -7.29 30.02
N ASN A 4 25.84 -6.27 29.27
CA ASN A 4 25.13 -5.00 29.17
C ASN A 4 23.96 -5.22 28.23
N ASP A 5 22.88 -5.82 28.75
CA ASP A 5 21.60 -5.96 28.07
C ASP A 5 21.00 -4.56 27.89
N LYS A 6 21.42 -3.90 26.81
CA LYS A 6 20.71 -2.74 26.29
C LYS A 6 19.34 -3.24 25.86
N ASN A 7 18.38 -3.16 26.78
CA ASN A 7 16.96 -3.26 26.49
C ASN A 7 16.64 -2.28 25.35
N MET A 8 16.66 -2.76 24.10
CA MET A 8 16.12 -2.05 22.95
C MET A 8 14.61 -1.98 23.17
N LEU A 9 14.18 -0.98 23.93
CA LEU A 9 12.80 -0.55 24.00
C LEU A 9 12.45 -0.07 22.61
N TRP A 10 11.61 -0.82 21.91
CA TRP A 10 10.98 -0.39 20.68
C TRP A 10 10.05 0.76 21.03
N GLU A 11 10.58 1.98 21.07
CA GLU A 11 9.78 3.17 21.23
C GLU A 11 8.89 3.30 20.00
N SER A 12 7.58 3.19 20.23
CA SER A 12 6.59 3.32 19.16
C SER A 12 6.60 4.76 18.68
N ILE A 13 7.21 5.01 17.53
CA ILE A 13 7.22 6.31 16.87
C ILE A 13 5.77 6.65 16.53
N ASN A 14 5.22 7.69 17.16
CA ASN A 14 3.87 8.15 16.86
C ASN A 14 3.89 8.96 15.56
N ILE A 15 3.65 8.29 14.44
CA ILE A 15 3.58 8.92 13.12
C ILE A 15 2.21 9.61 13.00
N PRO A 16 2.14 10.93 12.82
CA PRO A 16 0.87 11.62 12.64
C PRO A 16 0.15 11.06 11.40
N LYS A 17 -1.15 10.82 11.52
CA LYS A 17 -1.98 10.39 10.39
C LYS A 17 -1.87 11.42 9.27
N LYS A 18 -1.23 11.03 8.17
CA LYS A 18 -1.09 11.88 6.98
C LYS A 18 -2.42 12.10 6.26
N TYR A 19 -3.35 11.17 6.40
CA TYR A 19 -4.65 11.20 5.75
C TYR A 19 -5.75 11.19 6.81
N ASN A 20 -6.62 12.20 6.75
CA ASN A 20 -7.80 12.30 7.61
C ASN A 20 -9.00 11.53 7.04
N GLU A 21 -8.93 11.19 5.76
CA GLU A 21 -10.02 10.57 5.00
C GLU A 21 -9.46 9.50 4.06
N GLN A 22 -10.32 8.56 3.69
CA GLN A 22 -9.98 7.50 2.76
C GLN A 22 -9.97 8.06 1.33
N LEU A 23 -8.85 7.88 0.63
CA LEU A 23 -8.72 8.36 -0.74
C LEU A 23 -9.62 7.53 -1.68
N PRO A 24 -10.51 8.17 -2.45
CA PRO A 24 -11.35 7.48 -3.40
C PRO A 24 -10.53 6.87 -4.54
N VAL A 25 -10.88 5.63 -4.91
CA VAL A 25 -10.30 4.93 -6.07
C VAL A 25 -11.07 5.27 -7.36
N SER A 26 -10.43 5.05 -8.51
CA SER A 26 -11.14 5.18 -9.78
C SER A 26 -12.26 4.14 -9.89
N LEU A 27 -13.34 4.52 -10.57
CA LEU A 27 -14.49 3.65 -10.79
C LEU A 27 -14.11 2.43 -11.64
N ALA A 28 -13.18 2.60 -12.58
CA ALA A 28 -12.62 1.52 -13.38
C ALA A 28 -11.89 0.48 -12.51
N LYS A 29 -11.02 0.94 -11.61
CA LYS A 29 -10.26 0.07 -10.72
C LYS A 29 -11.16 -0.68 -9.74
N LYS A 30 -12.16 -0.02 -9.14
CA LYS A 30 -13.13 -0.69 -8.27
C LYS A 30 -13.84 -1.83 -8.99
N ARG A 31 -14.27 -1.62 -10.23
CA ARG A 31 -14.93 -2.66 -11.03
C ARG A 31 -13.99 -3.81 -11.36
N ASP A 32 -12.74 -3.52 -11.66
CA ASP A 32 -11.73 -4.54 -11.94
C ASP A 32 -11.47 -5.42 -10.70
N LEU A 33 -11.30 -4.82 -9.53
CA LEU A 33 -11.16 -5.53 -8.25
C LEU A 33 -12.35 -6.45 -7.98
N MET A 34 -13.58 -5.96 -8.17
CA MET A 34 -14.79 -6.77 -8.01
C MET A 34 -14.87 -7.91 -9.03
N ASN A 35 -14.34 -7.73 -10.24
CA ASN A 35 -14.27 -8.80 -11.24
C ASN A 35 -13.23 -9.86 -10.87
N LEU A 36 -12.11 -9.48 -10.27
CA LEU A 36 -11.09 -10.42 -9.80
C LEU A 36 -11.61 -11.32 -8.67
N ILE A 37 -12.47 -10.78 -7.79
CA ILE A 37 -13.18 -11.56 -6.77
C ILE A 37 -14.12 -12.57 -7.43
N LYS A 38 -14.94 -12.12 -8.39
CA LYS A 38 -15.86 -13.00 -9.14
C LYS A 38 -15.13 -14.11 -9.90
N LYS A 39 -13.91 -13.86 -10.35
CA LYS A 39 -13.05 -14.84 -11.03
C LYS A 39 -12.32 -15.79 -10.07
N GLY A 40 -12.43 -15.57 -8.76
CA GLY A 40 -11.73 -16.36 -7.73
C GLY A 40 -10.22 -16.10 -7.67
N VAL A 41 -9.73 -15.04 -8.30
CA VAL A 41 -8.31 -14.62 -8.19
C VAL A 41 -8.05 -14.02 -6.81
N ILE A 42 -9.01 -13.23 -6.33
CA ILE A 42 -9.02 -12.69 -4.98
C ILE A 42 -10.03 -13.51 -4.15
N PRO A 43 -9.70 -13.89 -2.90
CA PRO A 43 -10.63 -14.62 -2.04
C PRO A 43 -11.93 -13.84 -1.80
N GLN A 44 -13.04 -14.57 -1.71
CA GLN A 44 -14.39 -13.99 -1.55
C GLN A 44 -14.52 -13.16 -0.26
N ASP A 45 -13.75 -13.46 0.78
CA ASP A 45 -13.77 -12.75 2.07
C ASP A 45 -13.43 -11.26 1.93
N TYR A 46 -12.72 -10.88 0.87
CA TYR A 46 -12.37 -9.48 0.60
C TYR A 46 -13.48 -8.71 -0.11
N PHE A 47 -14.59 -9.34 -0.49
CA PHE A 47 -15.71 -8.69 -1.17
C PHE A 47 -16.19 -7.47 -0.40
N SER A 48 -16.46 -7.62 0.90
CA SER A 48 -16.94 -6.54 1.76
C SER A 48 -15.95 -5.37 1.83
N PHE A 49 -14.65 -5.64 1.76
CA PHE A 49 -13.64 -4.59 1.77
C PHE A 49 -13.68 -3.78 0.48
N PHE A 50 -13.63 -4.44 -0.67
CA PHE A 50 -13.59 -3.77 -1.97
C PHE A 50 -14.91 -3.10 -2.36
N ASP A 51 -16.04 -3.64 -1.90
CA ASP A 51 -17.36 -3.05 -2.12
C ASP A 51 -17.54 -1.72 -1.38
N ASN A 52 -17.00 -1.62 -0.16
CA ASN A 52 -17.06 -0.41 0.66
C ASN A 52 -16.00 0.64 0.29
N LEU A 53 -15.12 0.39 -0.67
CA LEU A 53 -14.14 1.40 -1.09
C LEU A 53 -14.84 2.62 -1.69
N PRO A 54 -14.48 3.85 -1.24
CA PRO A 54 -14.97 5.07 -1.85
C PRO A 54 -14.48 5.13 -3.30
N SER A 55 -15.39 5.43 -4.23
CA SER A 55 -15.08 5.53 -5.65
C SER A 55 -15.63 6.83 -6.22
N ALA A 56 -14.83 7.55 -7.00
CA ALA A 56 -15.25 8.77 -7.65
C ALA A 56 -14.98 8.72 -9.16
N ASN A 57 -15.83 9.41 -9.92
CA ASN A 57 -15.68 9.52 -11.36
C ASN A 57 -14.60 10.57 -11.69
N GLY A 58 -13.72 10.27 -12.64
CA GLY A 58 -12.67 11.20 -13.08
C GLY A 58 -11.38 11.18 -12.24
N ILE A 59 -11.27 10.30 -11.23
CA ILE A 59 -9.99 10.08 -10.55
C ILE A 59 -9.07 9.24 -11.42
N ARG A 60 -7.91 9.80 -11.74
CA ARG A 60 -6.84 9.12 -12.46
C ARG A 60 -5.98 8.35 -11.47
N ASP A 61 -5.86 7.04 -11.70
CA ASP A 61 -4.94 6.21 -10.94
C ASP A 61 -3.50 6.66 -11.22
N GLN A 62 -2.75 6.98 -10.17
CA GLN A 62 -1.31 7.19 -10.27
C GLN A 62 -0.62 5.84 -10.04
N ALA A 63 0.07 5.36 -11.06
CA ALA A 63 1.06 4.31 -10.89
C ALA A 63 2.43 5.00 -10.79
N LEU A 64 3.20 4.64 -9.75
CA LEU A 64 4.58 5.07 -9.59
C LEU A 64 5.42 4.24 -10.56
N TRP A 65 5.57 4.69 -11.80
CA TRP A 65 6.36 4.00 -12.82
C TRP A 65 7.88 4.19 -12.67
N ASN A 66 8.34 4.92 -11.65
CA ASN A 66 9.73 5.39 -11.56
C ASN A 66 10.36 5.12 -10.17
N LEU A 67 10.22 3.91 -9.62
CA LEU A 67 10.93 3.54 -8.38
C LEU A 67 12.20 2.69 -8.60
N ASP A 68 12.53 2.33 -9.84
CA ASP A 68 13.68 1.46 -10.16
C ASP A 68 14.74 2.15 -11.04
N ASP A 69 14.91 3.48 -10.94
CA ASP A 69 16.15 4.15 -11.38
C ASP A 69 17.07 4.35 -10.15
N GLU A 70 17.34 3.29 -9.39
CA GLU A 70 18.50 3.28 -8.51
C GLU A 70 19.75 3.09 -9.38
N GLN A 71 20.61 4.10 -9.35
CA GLN A 71 21.73 4.27 -10.26
C GLN A 71 22.73 3.11 -10.17
N GLU A 72 23.10 2.61 -11.35
CA GLU A 72 24.28 1.80 -11.63
C GLU A 72 25.54 2.50 -11.10
N THR A 73 26.00 2.16 -9.90
CA THR A 73 27.40 2.38 -9.51
C THR A 73 28.16 1.09 -9.79
N LEU A 74 28.69 0.99 -11.01
CA LEU A 74 29.80 0.09 -11.33
C LEU A 74 30.99 0.50 -10.45
N ASP A 75 31.25 -0.24 -9.37
CA ASP A 75 32.49 -0.12 -8.61
C ASP A 75 33.60 -0.81 -9.43
N GLU A 76 34.37 -0.01 -10.17
CA GLU A 76 35.73 -0.36 -10.57
C GLU A 76 36.62 -0.27 -9.33
N HIS A 77 37.14 -1.41 -8.83
CA HIS A 77 38.50 -1.45 -8.29
C HIS A 77 39.13 -2.84 -8.21
#